data_AF-A0A933SJU9-F1
#
_entry.id   AF-A0A933SJU9-F1
#
_cell.length_a   1.000
_cell.length_b   1.000
_cell.length_c   1.000
_cell.angle_alpha   90.00
_cell.angle_beta   90.00
_cell.angle_gamma   90.00
#
_symmetry.space_group_name_H-M   'P 1'
#
loop_
_entity.id
_entity.type
_entity.pdbx_description
1 polymer ?
#
loop_
_entity_poly.entity_id
_entity_poly.type
_entity_poly.pdbx_seq_one_letter_code
_entity_poly.pdbx_strand_id
1 'polypeptide(L)' 'MAIKERRDLERKIEALIIAIPRETEANEFYLKLAGEYQDEASQEMFRFLAEQELRHRASLEHILAGLEEKLAKLPK' A
#
# COMPACT_ATOMS: atom_id res chain seq x y z
N MET A 1 -28.93 1.04 -9.13
CA MET A 1 -28.10 1.38 -7.94
C MET A 1 -26.92 0.40 -7.79
N ALA A 2 -27.15 -0.92 -7.83
CA ALA A 2 -26.12 -1.96 -7.69
C ALA A 2 -24.95 -1.89 -8.71
N ILE A 3 -25.22 -1.58 -9.99
CA ILE A 3 -24.16 -1.45 -11.02
C ILE A 3 -23.17 -0.33 -10.68
N LYS A 4 -23.66 0.81 -10.16
CA LYS A 4 -22.80 1.94 -9.78
C LYS A 4 -21.92 1.55 -8.61
N GLU A 5 -22.48 0.89 -7.58
CA GLU A 5 -21.72 0.44 -6.42
C GLU A 5 -20.64 -0.59 -6.78
N ARG A 6 -20.96 -1.57 -7.64
CA ARG A 6 -19.98 -2.54 -8.18
C ARG A 6 -18.80 -1.81 -8.83
N ARG A 7 -19.09 -0.91 -9.77
CA ARG A 7 -18.07 -0.14 -10.49
C ARG A 7 -17.22 0.72 -9.57
N ASP A 8 -17.83 1.30 -8.53
CA ASP A 8 -17.11 2.12 -7.55
C ASP A 8 -16.17 1.26 -6.67
N LEU A 9 -16.53 0.00 -6.36
CA LEU A 9 -15.64 -0.94 -5.67
C LEU A 9 -14.48 -1.39 -6.57
N GLU A 10 -14.77 -1.77 -7.81
CA GLU A 10 -13.76 -2.19 -8.79
C GLU A 10 -12.69 -1.11 -8.98
N ARG A 11 -13.09 0.16 -9.14
CA ARG A 11 -12.15 1.28 -9.24
C ARG A 11 -11.29 1.48 -7.99
N LYS A 12 -11.84 1.27 -6.80
CA LYS A 12 -11.07 1.36 -5.55
C LYS A 12 -10.06 0.22 -5.46
N ILE A 13 -10.45 -1.00 -5.83
CA ILE A 13 -9.57 -2.17 -5.89
C ILE A 13 -8.44 -1.93 -6.88
N GLU A 14 -8.72 -1.44 -8.09
CA GLU A 14 -7.71 -1.09 -9.08
C GLU A 14 -6.67 -0.09 -8.54
N ALA A 15 -7.14 0.95 -7.83
CA ALA A 15 -6.23 1.92 -7.21
C ALA A 15 -5.31 1.28 -6.16
N LEU A 16 -5.83 0.33 -5.36
CA LEU A 16 -5.04 -0.38 -4.35
C LEU A 16 -4.03 -1.35 -4.96
N ILE A 17 -4.40 -2.04 -6.05
CA ILE A 17 -3.50 -2.92 -6.80
C ILE A 17 -2.28 -2.15 -7.34
N ILE A 18 -2.46 -0.87 -7.67
CA ILE A 18 -1.36 0.02 -8.08
C ILE A 18 -0.57 0.57 -6.88
N ALA A 19 -1.25 0.90 -5.77
CA ALA A 19 -0.62 1.52 -4.61
C ALA A 19 0.24 0.55 -3.79
N ILE A 20 -0.21 -0.69 -3.55
CA ILE A 20 0.48 -1.67 -2.70
C ILE A 20 1.92 -1.96 -3.18
N PRO A 21 2.19 -2.19 -4.48
CA PRO A 21 3.56 -2.37 -4.97
C PRO A 21 4.44 -1.14 -4.73
N ARG A 22 3.88 0.07 -4.83
CA ARG A 22 4.62 1.32 -4.60
C ARG A 22 5.12 1.45 -3.16
N GLU A 23 4.37 0.95 -2.17
CA GLU A 23 4.84 0.91 -0.78
C GLU A 23 6.06 -0.02 -0.64
N THR A 24 6.11 -1.11 -1.41
CA THR A 24 7.29 -2.00 -1.42
C THR A 24 8.47 -1.34 -2.11
N GLU A 25 8.26 -0.69 -3.25
CA GLU A 25 9.29 0.09 -3.94
C GLU A 25 9.84 1.23 -3.07
N ALA A 26 8.98 1.92 -2.32
CA ALA A 26 9.38 2.98 -1.39
C ALA A 26 10.17 2.44 -0.20
N ASN A 27 9.76 1.29 0.37
CA ASN A 27 10.53 0.60 1.41
C ASN A 27 11.96 0.28 0.95
N GLU A 28 12.09 -0.34 -0.22
CA GLU A 28 13.38 -0.70 -0.81
C GLU A 28 14.23 0.55 -1.11
N PHE A 29 13.60 1.60 -1.62
CA PHE A 29 14.25 2.89 -1.87
C PHE A 29 14.84 3.50 -0.60
N TYR A 30 14.08 3.54 0.49
CA TYR A 30 14.58 4.08 1.75
C TYR A 30 15.64 3.19 2.40
N LEU A 31 15.52 1.86 2.31
CA LEU A 31 16.58 0.95 2.77
C LEU A 31 17.88 1.15 2.00
N LYS A 32 17.79 1.41 0.69
CA LYS A 32 18.94 1.75 -0.13
C LYS A 32 19.59 3.06 0.33
N LEU A 33 18.80 4.13 0.53
CA LEU A 33 19.33 5.40 1.05
C LEU A 33 19.97 5.25 2.44
N ALA A 34 19.38 4.43 3.33
CA ALA A 34 19.98 4.14 4.63
C ALA A 34 21.36 3.47 4.54
N GLY A 35 21.68 2.80 3.42
CA GLY A 35 22.99 2.19 3.17
C GLY A 35 24.00 3.11 2.47
N GLU A 36 23.54 4.20 1.84
CA GLU A 36 24.40 5.13 1.08
C GLU A 36 24.96 6.28 1.94
N TYR A 37 24.28 6.64 3.04
CA TYR A 37 24.67 7.75 3.91
C TYR A 37 25.56 7.28 5.07
N GLN A 38 26.50 8.14 5.50
CA GLN A 38 27.47 7.83 6.55
C GLN A 38 27.06 8.34 7.94
N ASP A 39 26.20 9.36 8.02
CA ASP A 39 25.75 9.90 9.30
C ASP A 39 24.59 9.09 9.88
N GLU A 40 24.67 8.81 11.17
CA GLU A 40 23.72 7.97 11.90
C GLU A 40 22.29 8.51 11.85
N ALA A 41 22.13 9.83 11.96
CA ALA A 41 20.82 10.49 11.94
C ALA A 41 20.07 10.25 10.61
N SER A 42 20.75 10.36 9.47
CA SER A 42 20.14 10.08 8.16
C SER A 42 19.81 8.60 8.00
N GLN A 43 20.69 7.69 8.44
CA GLN A 43 20.42 6.25 8.40
C GLN A 43 19.18 5.87 9.22
N GLU A 44 19.05 6.40 10.44
CA GLU A 44 17.89 6.18 11.30
C GLU A 44 16.61 6.72 10.68
N MET A 45 16.66 7.94 10.13
CA MET A 45 15.52 8.54 9.44
C MET A 45 15.05 7.68 8.27
N PHE A 46 15.95 7.19 7.42
CA PHE A 46 15.56 6.36 6.28
C PHE A 46 15.06 4.98 6.69
N ARG A 47 15.66 4.34 7.71
CA ARG A 47 15.12 3.07 8.26
C ARG A 47 13.72 3.27 8.83
N PHE A 48 13.48 4.37 9.54
CA PHE A 48 12.16 4.71 10.05
C PHE A 48 11.13 4.87 8.92
N LEU A 49 11.49 5.58 7.84
CA LEU A 49 10.62 5.72 6.67
C LEU A 49 10.34 4.37 6.01
N ALA A 50 11.36 3.54 5.82
CA ALA A 50 11.18 2.19 5.28
C ALA A 50 10.18 1.37 6.12
N GLU A 51 10.27 1.43 7.44
CA GLU A 51 9.30 0.76 8.33
C GLU A 51 7.88 1.33 8.25
N GLN A 52 7.71 2.63 7.97
CA GLN A 52 6.38 3.20 7.72
C GLN A 52 5.74 2.59 6.48
N GLU A 53 6.50 2.41 5.40
CA GLU A 53 5.93 1.86 4.16
C GLU A 53 5.47 0.41 4.33
N LEU A 54 6.11 -0.37 5.21
CA LEU A 54 5.60 -1.71 5.58
C LEU A 54 4.23 -1.64 6.28
N ARG A 55 4.03 -0.65 7.17
CA ARG A 55 2.74 -0.42 7.84
C ARG A 55 1.67 0.07 6.88
N HIS A 56 2.04 0.95 5.95
CA HIS A 56 1.15 1.42 4.89
C HIS A 56 0.73 0.24 4.00
N ARG A 57 1.68 -0.57 3.53
CA ARG A 57 1.41 -1.76 2.73
C ARG A 57 0.42 -2.70 3.41
N ALA A 58 0.68 -3.08 4.67
CA ALA A 58 -0.20 -3.96 5.43
C ALA A 58 -1.61 -3.37 5.59
N SER A 59 -1.71 -2.05 5.78
CA SER A 59 -3.01 -1.35 5.89
C SER A 59 -3.77 -1.37 4.55
N LEU A 60 -3.07 -1.15 3.44
CA LEU A 60 -3.68 -1.20 2.10
C LEU A 60 -4.10 -2.63 1.72
N GLU A 61 -3.31 -3.64 2.04
CA GLU A 61 -3.64 -5.06 1.86
C GLU A 61 -4.90 -5.45 2.65
N HIS A 62 -5.02 -4.97 3.89
CA HIS A 62 -6.22 -5.18 4.71
C HIS A 62 -7.47 -4.54 4.08
N ILE A 63 -7.35 -3.29 3.59
CA ILE A 63 -8.45 -2.60 2.90
C ILE A 63 -8.83 -3.35 1.62
N LEU A 64 -7.85 -3.79 0.83
CA LEU A 64 -8.08 -4.55 -0.41
C LEU A 64 -8.92 -5.80 -0.13
N ALA A 65 -8.51 -6.61 0.84
CA ALA A 65 -9.24 -7.82 1.21
C ALA A 65 -10.70 -7.52 1.60
N GLY A 66 -10.93 -6.45 2.37
CA GLY A 66 -12.29 -6.04 2.74
C GLY A 66 -13.15 -5.57 1.56
N LEU A 67 -12.54 -4.90 0.57
CA LEU A 67 -13.24 -4.47 -0.64
C LEU A 67 -13.56 -5.65 -1.57
N GLU A 68 -12.63 -6.60 -1.71
CA GLU A 68 -12.85 -7.83 -2.48
C GLU A 68 -13.96 -8.68 -1.88
N GLU A 69 -13.99 -8.85 -0.56
CA GLU A 69 -15.07 -9.52 0.15
C GLU A 69 -16.42 -8.82 -0.09
N LYS A 70 -16.44 -7.48 -0.02
CA LYS A 70 -17.66 -6.70 -0.29
C LYS A 70 -18.13 -6.88 -1.74
N LEU A 71 -17.20 -6.85 -2.70
CA LEU A 71 -17.51 -7.03 -4.13
C LEU A 71 -18.06 -8.43 -4.41
N ALA A 72 -17.49 -9.47 -3.78
CA ALA A 72 -17.92 -10.86 -3.93
C ALA A 72 -19.36 -11.10 -3.41
N LYS A 73 -19.78 -10.34 -2.39
CA LYS A 73 -21.13 -10.40 -1.81
C LYS A 73 -22.18 -9.61 -2.61
N LEU A 74 -21.78 -8.77 -3.57
CA LEU A 74 -22.74 -8.02 -4.37
C LEU A 74 -23.51 -8.94 -5.33
N PRO A 75 -24.84 -8.80 -5.43
CA PRO A 75 -25.63 -9.53 -6.41
C PRO A 75 -25.12 -9.23 -7.82
N LYS A 76 -25.14 -10.26 -8.69
CA LYS A 76 -24.75 -10.15 -10.09
C LYS A 76 -25.68 -9.20 -10.85
#